data_AF-A0AAD7IMD2-F1
#
_entry.id   AF-A0AAD7IMD2-F1
#
_cell.length_a   1.000
_cell.length_b   1.000
_cell.length_c   1.000
_cell.angle_alpha   90.00
_cell.angle_beta   90.00
_cell.angle_gamma   90.00
#
_symmetry.space_group_name_H-M   'P 1'
#
loop_
_entity.id
_entity.type
_entity.pdbx_description
1 polymer ?
#
loop_
_entity_poly.entity_id
_entity_poly.type
_entity_poly.pdbx_seq_one_letter_code
_entity_poly.pdbx_strand_id
1 'polypeptide(L)'
;MSPGKHKDGYFTNVEIRVQAQKAMDLLNEFYPDEEHVFIYDNTTTHLKCPEGSLSATKMPKGASSKFFVEVNLHDENGAQVYSSTGAYVKQKIPMADTTFQGWPQPLYFPAGHALAGQFKGMTEILAERGINTTGKLAQCTGFKCAPPALNCCCCRILYNQLDFEYVKSSLELDCNERGFGLIFLPKFHCELNFIEQCWGYAKQLYHLNPESSREDALERNALAALDAIPLVSMCR
;
A
#
# COMPACT_ATOMS: atom_id res chain seq x y z
N MET A 1 23.45 10.98 -4.75
CA MET A 1 22.97 9.65 -5.18
C MET A 1 24.19 8.79 -5.37
N SER A 2 24.33 7.69 -4.63
CA SER A 2 25.51 6.83 -4.79
C SER A 2 25.10 5.55 -5.55
N PRO A 3 25.47 5.39 -6.84
CA PRO A 3 25.09 4.22 -7.62
C PRO A 3 25.70 2.94 -7.06
N GLY A 4 24.92 1.86 -7.00
CA GLY A 4 25.37 0.53 -6.58
C GLY A 4 24.38 -0.23 -5.70
N LYS A 5 24.58 -1.54 -5.58
CA LYS A 5 23.76 -2.43 -4.74
C LYS A 5 23.94 -2.04 -3.26
N HIS A 6 22.84 -1.77 -2.54
CA HIS A 6 22.77 -1.53 -1.09
C HIS A 6 23.40 -0.22 -0.54
N LYS A 7 23.57 0.83 -1.35
CA LYS A 7 24.03 2.13 -0.83
C LYS A 7 22.89 2.94 -0.20
N ASP A 8 21.94 3.38 -1.02
CA ASP A 8 20.86 4.30 -0.61
C ASP A 8 19.60 3.57 -0.05
N GLY A 9 19.69 2.26 0.19
CA GLY A 9 18.54 1.46 0.65
C GLY A 9 17.49 1.22 -0.45
N TYR A 10 16.28 0.81 -0.04
CA TYR A 10 15.12 0.68 -0.94
C TYR A 10 14.17 1.85 -0.68
N PHE A 11 13.62 2.42 -1.75
CA PHE A 11 12.61 3.47 -1.65
C PHE A 11 11.34 2.95 -0.98
N THR A 12 10.91 3.61 0.09
CA THR A 12 9.88 3.17 1.03
C THR A 12 8.58 3.95 0.87
N ASN A 13 7.49 3.42 1.46
CA ASN A 13 6.20 4.12 1.47
C ASN A 13 6.28 5.47 2.20
N VAL A 14 7.15 5.59 3.21
CA VAL A 14 7.36 6.85 3.93
C VAL A 14 7.96 7.90 2.99
N GLU A 15 8.99 7.54 2.23
CA GLU A 15 9.65 8.47 1.30
C GLU A 15 8.72 8.90 0.16
N ILE A 16 7.88 7.98 -0.35
CA ILE A 16 6.85 8.31 -1.36
C ILE A 16 5.85 9.32 -0.81
N ARG A 17 5.39 9.15 0.43
CA ARG A 17 4.45 10.09 1.07
C ARG A 17 5.09 11.47 1.26
N VAL A 18 6.35 11.52 1.71
CA VAL A 18 7.11 12.78 1.82
C VAL A 18 7.27 13.46 0.46
N GLN A 19 7.55 12.69 -0.60
CA GLN A 19 7.64 13.23 -1.96
C GLN A 19 6.29 13.77 -2.43
N ALA A 20 5.20 13.04 -2.21
CA ALA A 20 3.85 13.46 -2.57
C ALA A 20 3.45 14.75 -1.83
N GLN A 21 3.77 14.87 -0.54
CA GLN A 21 3.53 16.10 0.22
C GLN A 21 4.26 17.31 -0.37
N LYS A 22 5.55 17.16 -0.71
CA LYS A 22 6.30 18.24 -1.36
C LYS A 22 5.72 18.61 -2.72
N ALA A 23 5.29 17.62 -3.51
CA ALA A 23 4.64 17.88 -4.78
C ALA A 23 3.31 18.64 -4.61
N MET A 24 2.49 18.24 -3.62
CA MET A 24 1.26 18.95 -3.26
C MET A 24 1.53 20.39 -2.80
N ASP A 25 2.61 20.66 -2.08
CA ASP A 25 3.00 22.02 -1.68
C ASP A 25 3.29 22.89 -2.92
N LEU A 26 4.07 22.38 -3.86
CA LEU A 26 4.39 23.08 -5.11
C LEU A 26 3.15 23.33 -5.97
N LEU A 27 2.26 22.34 -6.10
CA LEU A 27 1.05 22.49 -6.90
C LEU A 27 0.10 23.54 -6.31
N ASN A 28 -0.04 23.60 -4.99
CA ASN A 28 -0.82 24.65 -4.33
C ASN A 28 -0.18 26.04 -4.48
N GLU A 29 1.15 26.12 -4.49
CA GLU A 29 1.85 27.40 -4.64
C GLU A 29 1.77 27.94 -6.08
N PHE A 30 2.02 27.08 -7.06
CA PHE A 30 2.19 27.52 -8.46
C PHE A 30 0.92 27.38 -9.31
N TYR A 31 -0.02 26.50 -8.93
CA TYR A 31 -1.22 26.19 -9.71
C TYR A 31 -2.47 26.03 -8.81
N PRO A 32 -2.79 27.00 -7.94
CA PRO A 32 -3.87 26.86 -6.96
C PRO A 32 -5.28 26.71 -7.56
N ASP A 33 -5.48 27.18 -8.79
CA ASP A 33 -6.78 27.20 -9.47
C ASP A 33 -7.03 25.95 -10.33
N GLU A 34 -6.07 25.02 -10.38
CA GLU A 34 -6.18 23.78 -11.15
C GLU A 34 -6.60 22.60 -10.28
N GLU A 35 -7.33 21.66 -10.87
CA GLU A 35 -7.62 20.37 -10.24
C GLU A 35 -6.43 19.43 -10.46
N HIS A 36 -5.86 18.96 -9.35
CA HIS A 36 -4.66 18.12 -9.37
C HIS A 36 -5.01 16.67 -9.06
N VAL A 37 -4.57 15.77 -9.94
CA VAL A 37 -4.71 14.32 -9.77
C VAL A 37 -3.34 13.65 -9.90
N PHE A 38 -2.93 12.96 -8.85
CA PHE A 38 -1.73 12.14 -8.86
C PHE A 38 -2.01 10.77 -9.46
N ILE A 39 -1.08 10.30 -10.28
CA ILE A 39 -1.15 8.96 -10.89
C ILE A 39 0.06 8.17 -10.41
N TYR A 40 -0.20 7.01 -9.79
CA TYR A 40 0.82 6.08 -9.33
C TYR A 40 0.61 4.70 -9.96
N ASP A 41 1.70 4.00 -10.23
CA ASP A 41 1.60 2.60 -10.62
C ASP A 41 1.20 1.71 -9.43
N ASN A 42 0.76 0.49 -9.73
CA ASN A 42 0.22 -0.45 -8.76
C ASN A 42 1.30 -1.22 -7.98
N THR A 43 2.28 -0.51 -7.44
CA THR A 43 3.33 -1.13 -6.62
C THR A 43 2.84 -1.37 -5.21
N THR A 44 3.37 -2.41 -4.55
CA THR A 44 3.07 -2.71 -3.15
C THR A 44 3.42 -1.56 -2.21
N THR A 45 4.40 -0.74 -2.58
CA THR A 45 4.84 0.40 -1.78
C THR A 45 3.85 1.56 -1.84
N HIS A 46 3.24 1.82 -3.00
CA HIS A 46 2.20 2.84 -3.16
C HIS A 46 0.86 2.43 -2.51
N LEU A 47 0.54 1.14 -2.57
CA LEU A 47 -0.68 0.55 -2.02
C LEU A 47 -0.58 0.16 -0.53
N LYS A 48 0.48 0.56 0.18
CA LYS A 48 0.60 0.23 1.59
C LYS A 48 -0.51 0.92 2.38
N CYS A 49 -1.42 0.13 2.95
CA CYS A 49 -2.43 0.61 3.90
C CYS A 49 -1.80 0.99 5.25
N PRO A 50 -2.47 1.83 6.06
CA PRO A 50 -2.06 2.11 7.43
C PRO A 50 -1.85 0.83 8.26
N GLU A 51 -0.95 0.90 9.23
CA GLU A 51 -0.68 -0.22 10.13
C GLU A 51 -1.97 -0.63 10.88
N GLY A 52 -2.28 -1.92 10.91
CA GLY A 52 -3.51 -2.43 11.53
C GLY A 52 -4.76 -2.32 10.66
N SER A 53 -4.67 -1.85 9.42
CA SER A 53 -5.81 -1.83 8.50
C SER A 53 -6.42 -3.20 8.25
N LEU A 54 -7.68 -3.21 7.81
CA LEU A 54 -8.44 -4.42 7.54
C LEU A 54 -7.75 -5.30 6.49
N SER A 55 -7.73 -6.60 6.76
CA SER A 55 -7.32 -7.61 5.80
C SER A 55 -8.05 -8.92 6.06
N ALA A 56 -8.69 -9.48 5.03
CA ALA A 56 -9.30 -10.80 5.13
C ALA A 56 -8.27 -11.94 5.26
N THR A 57 -6.99 -11.64 5.04
CA THR A 57 -5.92 -12.64 4.94
C THR A 57 -5.51 -13.16 6.31
N LYS A 58 -5.31 -14.48 6.44
CA LYS A 58 -4.88 -15.18 7.68
C LYS A 58 -5.84 -15.03 8.88
N MET A 59 -7.02 -14.43 8.72
CA MET A 59 -8.02 -14.38 9.79
C MET A 59 -8.44 -15.80 10.17
N PRO A 60 -8.49 -16.14 11.47
CA PRO A 60 -8.98 -17.43 11.91
C PRO A 60 -10.48 -17.55 11.71
N LYS A 61 -10.96 -18.78 11.53
CA LYS A 61 -12.39 -19.05 11.33
C LYS A 61 -13.20 -18.72 12.59
N GLY A 62 -12.76 -19.19 13.75
CA GLY A 62 -13.39 -18.93 15.04
C GLY A 62 -12.58 -17.96 15.90
N ALA A 63 -13.07 -17.75 17.12
CA ALA A 63 -12.45 -16.85 18.08
C ALA A 63 -10.98 -17.23 18.37
N SER A 64 -10.13 -16.23 18.58
CA SER A 64 -8.70 -16.43 18.81
C SER A 64 -8.09 -15.36 19.70
N SER A 65 -7.42 -15.80 20.76
CA SER A 65 -6.56 -14.96 21.60
C SER A 65 -5.18 -14.69 21.01
N LYS A 66 -4.86 -15.27 19.84
CA LYS A 66 -3.52 -15.21 19.23
C LYS A 66 -3.47 -14.41 17.93
N PHE A 67 -4.61 -13.98 17.40
CA PHE A 67 -4.68 -13.28 16.14
C PHE A 67 -4.53 -11.76 16.33
N PHE A 68 -3.41 -11.26 15.83
CA PHE A 68 -3.04 -9.85 15.81
C PHE A 68 -2.28 -9.55 14.52
N VAL A 69 -2.25 -8.28 14.12
CA VAL A 69 -1.45 -7.82 12.99
C VAL A 69 -0.02 -7.58 13.48
N GLU A 70 0.95 -8.16 12.78
CA GLU A 70 2.36 -7.90 13.06
C GLU A 70 2.82 -6.67 12.29
N VAL A 71 3.34 -5.68 13.01
CA VAL A 71 3.83 -4.42 12.43
C VAL A 71 5.26 -4.18 12.88
N ASN A 72 6.06 -3.53 12.04
CA ASN A 72 7.43 -3.19 12.41
C ASN A 72 7.39 -2.16 13.55
N LEU A 73 8.20 -2.39 14.59
CA LEU A 73 8.36 -1.46 15.69
C LEU A 73 9.19 -0.27 15.21
N HIS A 74 8.71 0.93 15.53
CA HIS A 74 9.44 2.17 15.31
C HIS A 74 9.82 2.77 16.67
N ASP A 75 10.97 3.44 16.74
CA ASP A 75 11.42 4.17 17.93
C ASP A 75 10.70 5.53 18.07
N GLU A 76 11.07 6.28 19.11
CA GLU A 76 10.50 7.62 19.39
C GLU A 76 10.74 8.63 18.26
N ASN A 77 11.73 8.39 17.40
CA ASN A 77 12.05 9.22 16.25
C ASN A 77 11.40 8.71 14.95
N GLY A 78 10.59 7.65 15.02
CA GLY A 78 9.94 7.03 13.88
C GLY A 78 10.87 6.14 13.04
N ALA A 79 12.10 5.87 13.49
CA ALA A 79 13.02 4.96 12.81
C ALA A 79 12.71 3.50 13.17
N GLN A 80 12.92 2.58 12.23
CA GLN A 80 12.66 1.16 12.45
C GLN A 80 13.65 0.56 13.45
N VAL A 81 13.13 -0.21 14.41
CA VAL A 81 13.95 -0.87 15.43
C VAL A 81 14.46 -2.21 14.90
N TYR A 82 15.76 -2.42 15.04
CA TYR A 82 16.44 -3.66 14.67
C TYR A 82 16.84 -4.45 15.91
N SER A 83 16.76 -5.78 15.83
CA SER A 83 17.30 -6.69 16.83
C SER A 83 18.83 -6.68 16.79
N SER A 84 19.45 -7.25 17.83
CA SER A 84 20.90 -7.50 17.86
C SER A 84 21.42 -8.36 16.70
N THR A 85 20.52 -9.07 16.01
CA THR A 85 20.81 -9.91 14.84
C THR A 85 20.58 -9.19 13.50
N GLY A 86 20.18 -7.91 13.52
CA GLY A 86 19.89 -7.10 12.32
C GLY A 86 18.51 -7.37 11.68
N ALA A 87 17.63 -8.11 12.34
CA ALA A 87 16.25 -8.33 11.88
C ALA A 87 15.30 -7.25 12.42
N TYR A 88 14.22 -6.95 11.72
CA TYR A 88 13.19 -6.04 12.21
C TYR A 88 12.56 -6.56 13.50
N VAL A 89 12.49 -5.71 14.52
CA VAL A 89 11.65 -5.97 15.69
C VAL A 89 10.21 -5.72 15.28
N LYS A 90 9.34 -6.68 15.58
CA LYS A 90 7.90 -6.59 15.29
C LYS A 90 7.12 -6.51 16.59
N GLN A 91 6.04 -5.74 16.56
CA GLN A 91 5.02 -5.74 17.60
C GLN A 91 3.69 -6.26 17.05
N LYS A 92 2.82 -6.71 17.96
CA LYS A 92 1.48 -7.19 17.63
C LYS A 92 0.45 -6.15 18.05
N ILE A 93 -0.36 -5.70 17.11
CA ILE A 93 -1.44 -4.76 17.34
C ILE A 93 -2.78 -5.39 16.92
N PRO A 94 -3.91 -5.00 17.54
CA PRO A 94 -5.22 -5.41 17.05
C PRO A 94 -5.44 -4.84 15.65
N MET A 95 -6.11 -5.62 14.80
CA MET A 95 -6.65 -5.07 13.55
C MET A 95 -7.73 -4.04 13.89
N ALA A 96 -7.78 -2.95 13.11
CA ALA A 96 -8.75 -1.90 13.27
C ALA A 96 -10.19 -2.45 13.19
N ASP A 97 -11.10 -1.80 13.89
CA ASP A 97 -12.51 -2.08 13.77
C ASP A 97 -12.99 -1.73 12.36
N THR A 98 -14.05 -2.41 11.92
CA THR A 98 -14.66 -2.14 10.63
C THR A 98 -16.00 -1.43 10.81
N THR A 99 -16.61 -1.03 9.70
CA THR A 99 -18.00 -0.58 9.63
C THR A 99 -18.79 -1.48 8.71
N PHE A 100 -20.01 -1.83 9.10
CA PHE A 100 -20.94 -2.57 8.26
C PHE A 100 -22.25 -1.78 8.17
N GLN A 101 -22.67 -1.42 6.95
CA GLN A 101 -23.86 -0.60 6.71
C GLN A 101 -23.88 0.72 7.51
N GLY A 102 -22.69 1.34 7.68
CA GLY A 102 -22.53 2.58 8.44
C GLY A 102 -22.42 2.40 9.96
N TRP A 103 -22.59 1.18 10.49
CA TRP A 103 -22.47 0.90 11.92
C TRP A 103 -21.09 0.34 12.27
N PRO A 104 -20.47 0.78 13.38
CA PRO A 104 -19.23 0.18 13.86
C PRO A 104 -19.41 -1.32 14.14
N GLN A 105 -18.51 -2.13 13.60
CA GLN A 105 -18.42 -3.55 13.85
C GLN A 105 -17.03 -3.87 14.42
N PRO A 106 -16.92 -4.03 15.75
CA PRO A 106 -15.65 -4.41 16.36
C PRO A 106 -15.21 -5.80 15.92
N LEU A 107 -13.92 -5.97 15.63
CA LEU A 107 -13.37 -7.28 15.23
C LEU A 107 -12.90 -8.12 16.42
N TYR A 108 -12.73 -7.47 17.55
CA TYR A 108 -12.36 -8.08 18.83
C TYR A 108 -13.55 -7.96 19.80
N PHE A 109 -13.66 -8.90 20.72
CA PHE A 109 -14.70 -8.83 21.74
C PHE A 109 -14.43 -7.65 22.70
N PRO A 110 -15.46 -6.82 22.99
CA PRO A 110 -15.30 -5.65 23.84
C PRO A 110 -15.07 -6.03 25.31
N ALA A 111 -14.65 -5.04 26.10
CA ALA A 111 -14.54 -5.19 27.55
C ALA A 111 -15.89 -5.64 28.16
N GLY A 112 -15.84 -6.54 29.13
CA GLY A 112 -17.03 -7.12 29.77
C GLY A 112 -17.58 -8.38 29.09
N HIS A 113 -17.11 -8.73 27.88
CA HIS A 113 -17.43 -10.02 27.26
C HIS A 113 -16.59 -11.16 27.86
N ALA A 114 -17.12 -12.39 27.90
CA ALA A 114 -16.38 -13.56 28.41
C ALA A 114 -15.07 -13.84 27.64
N LEU A 115 -15.02 -13.42 26.38
CA LEU A 115 -13.86 -13.53 25.48
C LEU A 115 -13.20 -12.17 25.20
N ALA A 116 -13.36 -11.17 26.08
CA ALA A 116 -12.84 -9.81 25.90
C ALA A 116 -11.38 -9.80 25.40
N GLY A 117 -11.11 -8.96 24.40
CA GLY A 117 -9.79 -8.81 23.77
C GLY A 117 -9.40 -9.92 22.81
N GLN A 118 -10.18 -11.01 22.69
CA GLN A 118 -9.97 -12.02 21.66
C GLN A 118 -10.58 -11.56 20.34
N PHE A 119 -9.93 -11.91 19.24
CA PHE A 119 -10.48 -11.73 17.90
C PHE A 119 -11.71 -12.63 17.74
N LYS A 120 -12.79 -12.12 17.16
CA LYS A 120 -14.09 -12.82 17.08
C LYS A 120 -14.08 -14.06 16.17
N GLY A 121 -13.27 -14.03 15.11
CA GLY A 121 -13.31 -15.06 14.06
C GLY A 121 -14.24 -14.67 12.91
N MET A 122 -13.88 -15.11 11.70
CA MET A 122 -14.67 -14.77 10.51
C MET A 122 -16.12 -15.27 10.58
N THR A 123 -16.39 -16.40 11.25
CA THR A 123 -17.77 -16.93 11.34
C THR A 123 -18.69 -16.01 12.12
N GLU A 124 -18.22 -15.45 13.24
CA GLU A 124 -18.98 -14.51 14.07
C GLU A 124 -19.17 -13.19 13.34
N ILE A 125 -18.09 -12.63 12.77
CA ILE A 125 -18.13 -11.38 12.01
C ILE A 125 -19.11 -11.48 10.83
N LEU A 126 -19.12 -12.61 10.11
CA LEU A 126 -20.05 -12.83 9.00
C LEU A 126 -21.48 -13.10 9.49
N ALA A 127 -21.66 -13.77 10.64
CA ALA A 127 -22.98 -13.98 11.24
C ALA A 127 -23.63 -12.67 11.70
N GLU A 128 -22.85 -11.76 12.28
CA GLU A 128 -23.27 -10.38 12.61
C GLU A 128 -23.76 -9.61 11.36
N ARG A 129 -23.25 -9.97 10.17
CA ARG A 129 -23.68 -9.44 8.86
C ARG A 129 -24.84 -10.21 8.23
N GLY A 130 -25.40 -11.21 8.92
CA GLY A 130 -26.48 -12.05 8.41
C GLY A 130 -26.05 -13.12 7.40
N ILE A 131 -24.75 -13.44 7.32
CA ILE A 131 -24.22 -14.40 6.34
C ILE A 131 -23.96 -15.76 6.99
N ASN A 132 -24.64 -16.79 6.49
CA ASN A 132 -24.45 -18.16 6.96
C ASN A 132 -23.16 -18.78 6.39
N THR A 133 -22.28 -19.24 7.29
CA THR A 133 -20.98 -19.85 6.97
C THR A 133 -20.94 -21.36 7.21
N THR A 134 -22.10 -21.99 7.44
CA THR A 134 -22.21 -23.44 7.65
C THR A 134 -21.61 -24.21 6.47
N GLY A 135 -20.76 -25.19 6.77
CA GLY A 135 -20.05 -25.98 5.76
C GLY A 135 -18.92 -25.24 5.02
N LYS A 136 -18.70 -23.94 5.26
CA LYS A 136 -17.61 -23.18 4.62
C LYS A 136 -16.28 -23.41 5.33
N LEU A 137 -15.21 -23.53 4.55
CA LEU A 137 -13.85 -23.52 5.07
C LEU A 137 -13.45 -22.11 5.53
N ALA A 138 -12.40 -22.02 6.35
CA ALA A 138 -11.79 -20.74 6.71
C ALA A 138 -11.28 -20.03 5.44
N GLN A 139 -10.48 -20.74 4.65
CA GLN A 139 -9.81 -20.27 3.45
C GLN A 139 -9.62 -21.46 2.49
N CYS A 140 -9.64 -21.22 1.19
CA CYS A 140 -9.21 -22.21 0.19
C CYS A 140 -7.69 -22.43 0.23
N THR A 141 -7.25 -23.64 -0.12
CA THR A 141 -5.83 -24.01 -0.12
C THR A 141 -4.98 -23.01 -0.90
N GLY A 142 -3.94 -22.47 -0.26
CA GLY A 142 -3.03 -21.50 -0.88
C GLY A 142 -3.67 -20.17 -1.30
N PHE A 143 -4.84 -19.81 -0.76
CA PHE A 143 -5.63 -18.63 -1.17
C PHE A 143 -6.11 -18.67 -2.65
N LYS A 144 -6.03 -19.84 -3.30
CA LYS A 144 -6.43 -20.04 -4.69
C LYS A 144 -7.90 -20.40 -4.76
N CYS A 145 -8.76 -19.39 -4.74
CA CYS A 145 -10.20 -19.57 -4.91
C CYS A 145 -10.51 -19.74 -6.41
N ALA A 146 -11.29 -20.76 -6.77
CA ALA A 146 -11.70 -20.96 -8.16
C ALA A 146 -12.65 -19.84 -8.62
N PRO A 147 -12.46 -19.25 -9.83
CA PRO A 147 -13.40 -18.27 -10.38
C PRO A 147 -14.85 -18.80 -10.43
N PRO A 148 -15.88 -17.96 -10.19
CA PRO A 148 -15.82 -16.51 -9.96
C PRO A 148 -15.44 -16.12 -8.52
N ALA A 149 -15.09 -17.08 -7.65
CA ALA A 149 -14.62 -16.86 -6.30
C ALA A 149 -15.49 -15.88 -5.48
N LEU A 150 -16.81 -16.03 -5.49
CA LEU A 150 -17.70 -15.09 -4.79
C LEU A 150 -17.86 -15.44 -3.30
N ASN A 151 -18.02 -16.72 -2.97
CA ASN A 151 -18.41 -17.15 -1.62
C ASN A 151 -17.88 -18.54 -1.21
N CYS A 152 -16.78 -19.00 -1.78
CA CYS A 152 -16.28 -20.37 -1.59
C CYS A 152 -15.80 -20.69 -0.15
N CYS A 153 -15.32 -19.68 0.58
CA CYS A 153 -14.82 -19.80 1.96
C CYS A 153 -15.09 -18.49 2.73
N CYS A 154 -15.00 -18.53 4.06
CA CYS A 154 -15.26 -17.37 4.92
C CYS A 154 -14.36 -16.18 4.54
N CYS A 155 -13.07 -16.44 4.33
CA CYS A 155 -12.08 -15.45 3.91
C CYS A 155 -12.48 -14.78 2.59
N ARG A 156 -12.98 -15.54 1.61
CA ARG A 156 -13.38 -14.97 0.31
C ARG A 156 -14.66 -14.13 0.42
N ILE A 157 -15.64 -14.59 1.20
CA ILE A 157 -16.87 -13.82 1.44
C ILE A 157 -16.51 -12.47 2.04
N LEU A 158 -15.65 -12.47 3.07
CA LEU A 158 -15.22 -11.26 3.76
C LEU A 158 -14.37 -10.35 2.87
N TYR A 159 -13.44 -10.92 2.08
CA TYR A 159 -12.61 -10.19 1.13
C TYR A 159 -13.44 -9.41 0.10
N ASN A 160 -14.59 -9.93 -0.31
CA ASN A 160 -15.50 -9.28 -1.27
C ASN A 160 -16.49 -8.30 -0.60
N GLN A 161 -16.34 -8.02 0.71
CA GLN A 161 -17.14 -6.98 1.37
C GLN A 161 -16.48 -5.62 1.14
N LEU A 162 -17.29 -4.58 0.91
CA LEU A 162 -16.81 -3.26 0.51
C LEU A 162 -15.77 -2.67 1.48
N ASP A 163 -15.95 -2.85 2.78
CA ASP A 163 -15.05 -2.37 3.82
C ASP A 163 -13.68 -3.07 3.83
N PHE A 164 -13.62 -4.33 3.39
CA PHE A 164 -12.38 -5.10 3.23
C PHE A 164 -11.74 -4.93 1.86
N GLU A 165 -12.54 -4.63 0.83
CA GLU A 165 -12.07 -4.40 -0.54
C GLU A 165 -11.47 -2.99 -0.70
N TYR A 166 -12.15 -1.97 -0.18
CA TYR A 166 -11.82 -0.55 -0.38
C TYR A 166 -11.08 0.05 0.83
N VAL A 167 -10.02 -0.63 1.27
CA VAL A 167 -9.11 -0.08 2.28
C VAL A 167 -8.14 0.88 1.60
N LYS A 168 -8.30 2.17 1.86
CA LYS A 168 -7.44 3.22 1.31
C LYS A 168 -5.98 3.04 1.73
N SER A 169 -5.05 3.30 0.82
CA SER A 169 -3.63 3.30 1.15
C SER A 169 -3.26 4.54 1.97
N SER A 170 -2.15 4.50 2.71
CA SER A 170 -1.67 5.67 3.47
C SER A 170 -1.41 6.87 2.56
N LEU A 171 -0.93 6.61 1.33
CA LEU A 171 -0.70 7.65 0.33
C LEU A 171 -2.02 8.28 -0.14
N GLU A 172 -3.04 7.45 -0.38
CA GLU A 172 -4.35 7.93 -0.78
C GLU A 172 -5.03 8.76 0.32
N LEU A 173 -4.85 8.38 1.59
CA LEU A 173 -5.34 9.15 2.73
C LEU A 173 -4.67 10.53 2.80
N ASP A 174 -3.33 10.58 2.71
CA ASP A 174 -2.58 11.84 2.73
C ASP A 174 -2.98 12.80 1.60
N CYS A 175 -3.19 12.27 0.37
CA CYS A 175 -3.63 13.08 -0.77
C CYS A 175 -5.06 13.60 -0.57
N ASN A 176 -5.99 12.73 -0.15
CA ASN A 176 -7.39 13.10 0.06
C ASN A 176 -7.54 14.15 1.17
N GLU A 177 -6.78 14.06 2.26
CA GLU A 177 -6.80 15.04 3.36
C GLU A 177 -6.42 16.45 2.88
N ARG A 178 -5.59 16.52 1.84
CA ARG A 178 -5.17 17.78 1.20
C ARG A 178 -6.00 18.18 -0.02
N GLY A 179 -7.05 17.43 -0.34
CA GLY A 179 -7.93 17.71 -1.49
C GLY A 179 -7.38 17.27 -2.85
N PHE A 180 -6.35 16.43 -2.90
CA PHE A 180 -5.78 15.92 -4.14
C PHE A 180 -6.37 14.56 -4.51
N GLY A 181 -6.73 14.39 -5.78
CA GLY A 181 -7.12 13.10 -6.33
C GLY A 181 -5.92 12.17 -6.47
N LEU A 182 -6.14 10.86 -6.32
CA LEU A 182 -5.12 9.84 -6.52
C LEU A 182 -5.70 8.65 -7.30
N ILE A 183 -5.01 8.26 -8.38
CA ILE A 183 -5.36 7.12 -9.22
C ILE A 183 -4.22 6.11 -9.22
N PHE A 184 -4.55 4.85 -8.93
CA PHE A 184 -3.64 3.73 -9.14
C PHE A 184 -3.91 3.07 -10.48
N LEU A 185 -2.86 2.93 -11.29
CA LEU A 185 -2.96 2.21 -12.55
C LEU A 185 -3.24 0.71 -12.32
N PRO A 186 -3.79 -0.02 -13.31
CA PRO A 186 -3.90 -1.47 -13.26
C PRO A 186 -2.52 -2.16 -13.11
N LYS A 187 -2.48 -3.31 -12.43
CA LYS A 187 -1.25 -4.10 -12.31
C LYS A 187 -0.77 -4.59 -13.67
N PHE A 188 0.53 -4.45 -13.93
CA PHE A 188 1.19 -4.93 -15.15
C PHE A 188 0.77 -4.22 -16.44
N HIS A 189 0.33 -2.96 -16.33
CA HIS A 189 -0.03 -2.11 -17.47
C HIS A 189 0.86 -0.86 -17.52
N CYS A 190 2.17 -1.05 -17.72
CA CYS A 190 3.14 0.05 -17.75
C CYS A 190 2.94 0.99 -18.95
N GLU A 191 2.28 0.52 -20.01
CA GLU A 191 1.89 1.31 -21.17
C GLU A 191 0.93 2.46 -20.85
N LEU A 192 0.21 2.37 -19.72
CA LEU A 192 -0.69 3.41 -19.24
C LEU A 192 0.03 4.49 -18.42
N ASN A 193 1.29 4.27 -18.05
CA ASN A 193 2.07 5.20 -17.26
C ASN A 193 2.99 6.03 -18.17
N PHE A 194 2.60 7.27 -18.46
CA PHE A 194 3.36 8.13 -19.40
C PHE A 194 4.83 8.33 -18.98
N ILE A 195 5.14 8.28 -17.68
CA ILE A 195 6.52 8.42 -17.19
C ILE A 195 7.45 7.33 -17.72
N GLU A 196 6.93 6.16 -18.08
CA GLU A 196 7.72 5.08 -18.67
C GLU A 196 8.22 5.45 -20.08
N GLN A 197 7.45 6.25 -20.83
CA GLN A 197 7.89 6.79 -22.12
C GLN A 197 9.00 7.83 -21.92
N CYS A 198 8.85 8.71 -20.93
CA CYS A 198 9.87 9.68 -20.53
C CYS A 198 11.19 8.96 -20.14
N TRP A 199 11.09 7.91 -19.31
CA TRP A 199 12.24 7.10 -18.94
C TRP A 199 12.85 6.35 -20.12
N GLY A 200 12.03 5.83 -21.04
CA GLY A 200 12.50 5.19 -22.27
C GLY A 200 13.35 6.14 -23.11
N TYR A 201 12.86 7.37 -23.33
CA TYR A 201 13.57 8.41 -24.07
C TYR A 201 14.88 8.81 -23.38
N ALA A 202 14.83 9.11 -22.08
CA ALA A 202 16.03 9.48 -21.33
C ALA A 202 17.08 8.35 -21.33
N LYS A 203 16.67 7.09 -21.12
CA LYS A 203 17.58 5.94 -21.17
C LYS A 203 18.22 5.77 -22.54
N GLN A 204 17.46 6.00 -23.62
CA GLN A 204 18.01 5.95 -24.98
C GLN A 204 19.14 6.98 -25.15
N LEU A 205 18.92 8.24 -24.76
CA LEU A 205 19.95 9.28 -24.83
C LEU A 205 21.12 8.98 -23.91
N TYR A 206 20.84 8.50 -22.70
CA TYR A 206 21.86 8.12 -21.74
C TYR A 206 22.82 7.08 -22.32
N HIS A 207 22.30 6.04 -22.98
CA HIS A 207 23.10 4.98 -23.61
C HIS A 207 23.98 5.44 -24.79
N LEU A 208 23.78 6.65 -25.33
CA LEU A 208 24.67 7.22 -26.34
C LEU A 208 25.95 7.81 -25.74
N ASN A 209 25.99 8.01 -24.42
CA ASN A 209 27.19 8.49 -23.74
C ASN A 209 28.24 7.38 -23.61
N PRO A 210 29.55 7.72 -23.55
CA PRO A 210 30.59 6.76 -23.24
C PRO A 210 30.35 6.08 -21.89
N GLU A 211 30.69 4.79 -21.79
CA GLU A 211 30.65 4.07 -20.53
C GLU A 211 31.55 4.74 -19.49
N SER A 212 31.05 4.83 -18.25
CA SER A 212 31.80 5.39 -17.13
C SER A 212 31.42 4.66 -15.85
N SER A 213 32.37 4.52 -14.95
CA SER A 213 32.13 4.05 -13.57
C SER A 213 32.19 5.18 -12.54
N ARG A 214 32.46 6.42 -13.00
CA ARG A 214 32.57 7.59 -12.13
C ARG A 214 31.20 8.16 -11.81
N GLU A 215 30.87 8.28 -10.53
CA GLU A 215 29.58 8.77 -10.05
C GLU A 215 29.23 10.16 -10.63
N ASP A 216 30.19 11.08 -10.70
CA ASP A 216 29.99 12.44 -11.23
C ASP A 216 29.64 12.46 -12.73
N ALA A 217 30.18 11.51 -13.50
CA ALA A 217 29.87 11.38 -14.92
C ALA A 217 28.50 10.73 -15.12
N LEU A 218 28.18 9.70 -14.31
CA LEU A 218 26.87 9.04 -14.34
C LEU A 218 25.74 10.03 -14.01
N GLU A 219 25.91 10.82 -12.94
CA GLU A 219 24.94 11.84 -12.53
C GLU A 219 24.75 12.92 -13.61
N ARG A 220 25.85 13.48 -14.12
CA ARG A 220 25.80 14.50 -15.18
C ARG A 220 25.09 13.99 -16.43
N ASN A 221 25.40 12.77 -16.86
CA ASN A 221 24.79 12.16 -18.05
C ASN A 221 23.31 11.85 -17.83
N ALA A 222 22.92 11.42 -16.62
CA ALA A 222 21.53 11.15 -16.28
C ALA A 222 20.70 12.45 -16.28
N LEU A 223 21.21 13.51 -15.64
CA LEU A 223 20.57 14.82 -15.62
C LEU A 223 20.42 15.39 -17.05
N ALA A 224 21.48 15.36 -17.85
CA ALA A 224 21.44 15.83 -19.23
C ALA A 224 20.43 15.05 -20.09
N ALA A 225 20.29 13.74 -19.87
CA ALA A 225 19.32 12.92 -20.59
C ALA A 225 17.86 13.20 -20.15
N LEU A 226 17.63 13.50 -18.87
CA LEU A 226 16.33 13.90 -18.34
C LEU A 226 15.91 15.30 -18.85
N ASP A 227 16.83 16.26 -18.85
CA ASP A 227 16.58 17.62 -19.35
C ASP A 227 16.26 17.65 -20.86
N ALA A 228 16.71 16.64 -21.59
CA ALA A 228 16.46 16.51 -23.03
C ALA A 228 15.09 15.92 -23.38
N ILE A 229 14.29 15.45 -22.41
CA ILE A 229 12.96 14.88 -22.67
C ILE A 229 12.04 15.95 -23.28
N PRO A 230 11.49 15.76 -24.49
CA PRO A 230 10.57 16.73 -25.08
C PRO A 230 9.30 16.87 -24.24
N LEU A 231 8.92 18.11 -23.89
CA LEU A 231 7.69 18.38 -23.14
C LEU A 231 6.44 17.83 -23.83
N VAL A 232 6.43 17.79 -25.17
CA VAL A 232 5.32 17.19 -25.96
C VAL A 232 5.08 15.71 -25.61
N SER A 233 6.08 15.00 -25.09
CA SER A 233 5.94 13.62 -24.62
C SER A 233 5.20 13.52 -23.29
N MET A 234 5.09 14.61 -22.53
CA MET A 234 4.39 14.68 -21.24
C MET A 234 2.94 15.16 -21.37
N CYS A 235 2.60 15.85 -22.48
CA CYS A 235 1.28 16.45 -22.70
C CYS A 235 0.36 15.62 -23.62
N ARG A 236 0.73 14.39 -23.97
CA ARG A 236 -0.02 13.49 -24.87
C ARG A 236 -0.76 12.41 -24.11
#